data_AF-A0A239NGY0-F1
#
_entry.id   AF-A0A239NGY0-F1
#
_cell.length_a   1.000
_cell.length_b   1.000
_cell.length_c   1.000
_cell.angle_alpha   90.00
_cell.angle_beta   90.00
_cell.angle_gamma   90.00
#
_symmetry.space_group_name_H-M   'P 1'
#
loop_
_entity.id
_entity.type
_entity.pdbx_description
1 polymer ?
#
loop_
_entity_poly.entity_id
_entity_poly.type
_entity_poly.pdbx_seq_one_letter_code
_entity_poly.pdbx_strand_id
1 'polypeptide(L)'
;MTGFLIVAGILLVLGWAVFTQVAGRQQVEVLTALPPEEARRVVHESFGKIWRRTDGLGVDNFRPLLRLHSPTISVDYEPLDGGGCAVQIWVSQFTTQAGFIRLHAQLCWRKKRYVARRILRSEGVLTQAA
;
A
#
# COMPACT_ATOMS: atom_id res chain seq x y z
N MET A 1 -14.33 -12.62 36.23
CA MET A 1 -13.18 -12.28 35.37
C MET A 1 -13.32 -12.81 33.95
N THR A 2 -13.76 -14.06 33.74
CA THR A 2 -13.87 -14.68 32.40
C THR A 2 -14.78 -13.93 31.42
N GLY A 3 -15.96 -13.48 31.85
CA GLY A 3 -16.88 -12.71 30.99
C GLY A 3 -16.28 -11.38 30.50
N PHE A 4 -15.56 -10.67 31.37
CA PHE A 4 -14.85 -9.43 30.99
C PHE A 4 -13.77 -9.71 29.95
N LEU A 5 -12.98 -10.78 30.11
CA LEU A 5 -11.94 -11.15 29.14
C LEU A 5 -12.52 -11.53 27.78
N ILE A 6 -13.65 -12.23 27.74
CA ILE A 6 -14.35 -12.58 26.49
C ILE A 6 -14.82 -11.31 25.77
N VAL A 7 -15.49 -10.40 26.48
CA VAL A 7 -15.97 -9.14 25.90
C VAL A 7 -14.80 -8.28 25.41
N ALA A 8 -13.75 -8.14 26.22
CA ALA A 8 -12.54 -7.40 25.83
C ALA A 8 -11.87 -8.00 24.59
N GLY A 9 -11.79 -9.34 24.51
CA GLY A 9 -11.27 -10.05 23.35
C GLY A 9 -12.09 -9.79 22.08
N ILE A 10 -13.42 -9.82 22.18
CA ILE A 10 -14.31 -9.53 21.04
C ILE A 10 -14.13 -8.08 20.57
N LEU A 11 -14.09 -7.12 21.49
CA LEU A 11 -13.89 -5.70 21.15
C LEU A 11 -12.54 -5.45 20.48
N LEU A 12 -11.47 -6.11 20.94
CA LEU A 12 -10.14 -6.03 20.31
C LEU A 12 -10.16 -6.55 18.87
N VAL A 13 -10.82 -7.68 18.62
CA VAL A 13 -10.93 -8.26 17.28
C VAL A 13 -11.74 -7.36 16.35
N LEU A 14 -12.86 -6.81 16.83
CA LEU A 14 -13.69 -5.88 16.05
C LEU A 14 -12.93 -4.58 15.74
N GLY A 15 -12.27 -3.99 16.75
CA GLY A 15 -11.46 -2.78 16.57
C GLY A 15 -10.33 -2.99 15.57
N TRP A 16 -9.63 -4.12 15.65
CA TRP A 16 -8.60 -4.50 14.69
C TRP A 16 -9.14 -4.67 13.27
N ALA A 17 -10.29 -5.33 13.12
CA ALA A 17 -10.94 -5.51 11.82
C ALA A 17 -11.30 -4.15 11.19
N VAL A 18 -11.90 -3.23 11.93
CA VAL A 18 -12.25 -1.88 11.44
C VAL A 18 -10.99 -1.10 11.08
N PHE A 19 -9.99 -1.10 11.97
CA PHE A 19 -8.72 -0.40 11.75
C PHE A 19 -8.05 -0.85 10.44
N THR A 20 -7.95 -2.16 10.20
CA THR A 20 -7.31 -2.69 8.99
C THR A 20 -8.09 -2.36 7.72
N GLN A 21 -9.42 -2.28 7.77
CA GLN A 21 -10.25 -1.84 6.63
C GLN A 21 -9.98 -0.38 6.28
N VAL A 22 -9.98 0.50 7.28
CA VAL A 22 -9.71 1.93 7.08
C VAL A 22 -8.30 2.14 6.55
N ALA A 23 -7.28 1.59 7.23
CA ALA A 23 -5.89 1.72 6.83
C ALA A 23 -5.59 1.08 5.45
N GLY A 24 -6.31 0.01 5.11
CA GLY A 24 -6.24 -0.64 3.80
C GLY A 24 -6.74 0.26 2.67
N ARG A 25 -7.74 1.10 2.91
CA ARG A 25 -8.33 2.03 1.92
C ARG A 25 -7.64 3.38 1.84
N GLN A 26 -7.04 3.86 2.94
CA GLN A 26 -6.34 5.15 2.97
C GLN A 26 -5.23 5.24 1.91
N GLN A 27 -5.17 6.36 1.21
CA GLN A 27 -4.03 6.69 0.36
C GLN A 27 -2.78 6.90 1.22
N VAL A 28 -1.64 6.44 0.72
CA VAL A 28 -0.33 6.70 1.31
C VAL A 28 0.43 7.57 0.33
N GLU A 29 0.82 8.75 0.77
CA GLU A 29 1.66 9.66 0.00
C GLU A 29 3.06 9.66 0.61
N VAL A 30 4.08 9.60 -0.25
CA VAL A 30 5.49 9.63 0.14
C VAL A 30 6.19 10.69 -0.68
N LEU A 31 6.65 11.75 -0.02
CA LEU A 31 7.53 12.74 -0.63
C LEU A 31 8.96 12.18 -0.58
N THR A 32 9.66 12.21 -1.71
CA THR A 32 11.03 11.71 -1.79
C THR A 32 11.87 12.59 -2.71
N ALA A 33 13.16 12.73 -2.39
CA ALA A 33 14.13 13.39 -3.27
C ALA A 33 14.44 12.58 -4.55
N LEU A 34 13.98 11.33 -4.65
CA LEU A 34 14.17 10.50 -5.84
C LEU A 34 13.45 11.08 -7.06
N PRO A 35 14.10 11.11 -8.24
CA PRO A 35 13.39 11.44 -9.46
C PRO A 35 12.29 10.39 -9.76
N PRO A 36 11.20 10.75 -10.46
CA PRO A 36 10.07 9.87 -10.72
C PRO A 36 10.45 8.49 -11.30
N GLU A 37 11.40 8.46 -12.24
CA GLU A 37 11.91 7.24 -12.88
C GLU A 37 12.54 6.26 -11.87
N GLU A 38 13.32 6.80 -10.92
CA GLU A 38 14.00 5.99 -9.91
C GLU A 38 13.02 5.50 -8.83
N ALA A 39 12.11 6.37 -8.39
CA ALA A 39 11.01 5.99 -7.52
C ALA A 39 10.17 4.86 -8.14
N ARG A 40 9.86 4.99 -9.44
CA ARG A 40 9.15 3.96 -10.22
C ARG A 40 9.88 2.63 -10.26
N ARG A 41 11.21 2.64 -10.46
CA ARG A 41 12.04 1.42 -10.38
C ARG A 41 11.92 0.74 -9.02
N VAL A 42 12.07 1.50 -7.93
CA VAL A 42 11.94 0.97 -6.55
C VAL A 42 10.54 0.40 -6.29
N VAL A 43 9.49 1.05 -6.80
CA VAL A 43 8.12 0.55 -6.73
C VAL A 43 8.00 -0.80 -7.46
N HIS A 44 8.48 -0.91 -8.70
CA HIS A 44 8.42 -2.16 -9.46
C HIS A 44 9.12 -3.32 -8.76
N GLU A 45 10.35 -3.10 -8.28
CA GLU A 45 11.09 -4.10 -7.52
C GLU A 45 10.34 -4.52 -6.26
N SER A 46 9.67 -3.57 -5.61
CA SER A 46 8.91 -3.83 -4.40
C SER A 46 7.74 -4.78 -4.65
N PHE A 47 7.09 -4.73 -5.81
CA PHE A 47 5.96 -5.63 -6.14
C PHE A 47 6.40 -7.06 -6.45
N GLY A 48 7.54 -7.24 -7.12
CA GLY A 48 8.14 -8.56 -7.35
C GLY A 48 7.26 -9.53 -8.15
N LYS A 49 7.62 -10.82 -8.16
CA LYS A 49 7.00 -11.84 -9.03
C LYS A 49 5.60 -12.30 -8.63
N ILE A 50 5.19 -12.08 -7.38
CA ILE A 50 3.88 -12.52 -6.86
C ILE A 50 2.76 -11.49 -7.11
N TRP A 51 3.10 -10.38 -7.74
CA TRP A 51 2.18 -9.35 -8.22
C TRP A 51 2.38 -9.20 -9.73
N ARG A 52 1.28 -9.08 -10.46
CA ARG A 52 1.31 -8.78 -11.89
C ARG A 52 0.95 -7.32 -12.12
N ARG A 53 1.50 -6.74 -13.18
CA ARG A 53 0.94 -5.51 -13.74
C ARG A 53 -0.44 -5.80 -14.32
N THR A 54 -1.30 -4.81 -14.22
CA THR A 54 -2.67 -4.81 -14.73
C THR A 54 -3.01 -3.39 -15.19
N ASP A 55 -4.13 -3.23 -15.87
CA ASP A 55 -4.71 -1.92 -16.12
C ASP A 55 -5.39 -1.39 -14.84
N GLY A 56 -5.46 -0.08 -14.68
CA GLY A 56 -6.05 0.58 -13.52
C GLY A 56 -5.99 2.10 -13.61
N LEU A 57 -6.29 2.78 -12.50
CA LEU A 57 -6.46 4.24 -12.45
C LEU A 57 -5.17 5.04 -12.27
N GLY A 58 -4.07 4.40 -11.87
CA GLY A 58 -2.78 5.07 -11.74
C GLY A 58 -1.83 4.78 -12.91
N VAL A 59 -0.66 5.40 -12.88
CA VAL A 59 0.44 5.20 -13.84
C VAL A 59 0.93 3.76 -13.80
N ASP A 60 1.11 3.19 -12.60
CA ASP A 60 1.40 1.77 -12.42
C ASP A 60 0.35 1.10 -11.54
N ASN A 61 -0.15 -0.04 -12.00
CA ASN A 61 -1.20 -0.78 -11.31
C ASN A 61 -0.78 -2.24 -11.11
N PHE A 62 -0.99 -2.75 -9.90
CA PHE A 62 -0.54 -4.08 -9.50
C PHE A 62 -1.63 -4.89 -8.83
N ARG A 63 -1.73 -6.16 -9.23
CA ARG A 63 -2.69 -7.12 -8.67
C ARG A 63 -1.96 -8.38 -8.20
N PRO A 64 -2.26 -8.94 -7.02
CA PRO A 64 -1.61 -10.14 -6.55
C PRO A 64 -2.11 -11.37 -7.33
N LEU A 65 -1.17 -12.23 -7.74
CA LEU A 65 -1.46 -13.38 -8.61
C LEU A 65 -2.21 -14.51 -7.89
N LEU A 66 -1.85 -14.77 -6.63
CA LEU A 66 -2.31 -15.96 -5.89
C LEU A 66 -3.67 -15.76 -5.21
N ARG A 67 -4.40 -14.69 -5.52
CA ARG A 67 -5.64 -14.35 -4.83
C ARG A 67 -6.76 -13.98 -5.79
N LEU A 68 -7.87 -14.71 -5.68
CA LEU A 68 -9.13 -14.43 -6.39
C LEU A 68 -9.73 -13.11 -5.90
N HIS A 69 -10.39 -12.37 -6.80
CA HIS A 69 -11.06 -11.10 -6.51
C HIS A 69 -10.18 -10.05 -5.83
N SER A 70 -8.86 -10.17 -6.01
CA SER A 70 -7.88 -9.35 -5.33
C SER A 70 -7.95 -7.89 -5.78
N PRO A 71 -7.64 -6.95 -4.87
CA PRO A 71 -7.64 -5.53 -5.18
C PRO A 71 -6.43 -5.13 -6.02
N THR A 72 -6.61 -4.06 -6.77
CA THR A 72 -5.55 -3.40 -7.53
C THR A 72 -4.97 -2.26 -6.70
N ILE A 73 -3.66 -2.30 -6.48
CA ILE A 73 -2.90 -1.18 -5.90
C ILE A 73 -2.39 -0.34 -7.05
N SER A 74 -2.73 0.94 -7.03
CA SER A 74 -2.32 1.94 -8.01
C SER A 74 -1.27 2.87 -7.42
N VAL A 75 -0.35 3.31 -8.27
CA VAL A 75 0.73 4.22 -7.93
C VAL A 75 0.83 5.31 -8.98
N ASP A 76 0.84 6.55 -8.52
CA ASP A 76 1.16 7.74 -9.32
C ASP A 76 2.42 8.42 -8.78
N TYR A 77 3.07 9.14 -9.69
CA TYR A 77 4.31 9.86 -9.44
C TYR A 77 4.11 11.29 -9.93
N GLU A 78 4.11 12.22 -9.00
CA GLU A 78 3.98 13.64 -9.29
C GLU A 78 5.32 14.32 -9.05
N PRO A 79 5.95 14.94 -10.06
CA PRO A 79 7.20 15.65 -9.85
C PRO A 79 6.98 16.86 -8.95
N LEU A 80 7.92 17.13 -8.04
CA LEU A 80 7.86 18.27 -7.13
C LEU A 80 8.71 19.44 -7.62
N ASP A 81 8.22 20.67 -7.38
CA ASP A 81 8.97 21.90 -7.64
C ASP A 81 10.18 21.97 -6.69
N GLY A 82 11.39 21.78 -7.24
CA GLY A 82 12.63 21.66 -6.47
C GLY A 82 13.35 20.32 -6.62
N GLY A 83 12.79 19.41 -7.41
CA GLY A 83 13.36 18.08 -7.65
C GLY A 83 12.73 17.01 -6.75
N GLY A 84 12.92 15.75 -7.12
CA GLY A 84 12.24 14.63 -6.48
C GLY A 84 10.81 14.41 -6.99
N CYS A 85 10.02 13.64 -6.23
CA CYS A 85 8.63 13.35 -6.55
C CYS A 85 7.77 13.00 -5.33
N ALA A 86 6.47 13.25 -5.44
CA ALA A 86 5.43 12.71 -4.58
C ALA A 86 4.92 11.40 -5.16
N VAL A 87 5.06 10.31 -4.41
CA VAL A 87 4.56 8.99 -4.79
C VAL A 87 3.25 8.74 -4.06
N GLN A 88 2.16 8.70 -4.81
CA GLN A 88 0.82 8.45 -4.29
C GLN A 88 0.47 6.98 -4.49
N ILE A 89 0.12 6.28 -3.40
CA ILE A 89 -0.14 4.83 -3.40
C ILE A 89 -1.53 4.58 -2.79
N TRP A 90 -2.46 4.06 -3.59
CA TRP A 90 -3.82 3.78 -3.13
C TRP A 90 -4.37 2.46 -3.69
N VAL A 91 -5.56 2.09 -3.23
CA VAL A 91 -6.28 0.92 -3.75
C VAL A 91 -7.37 1.41 -4.68
N SER A 92 -7.20 1.25 -5.98
CA SER A 92 -8.10 1.81 -7.00
C SER A 92 -9.32 0.94 -7.27
N GLN A 93 -9.13 -0.38 -7.30
CA GLN A 93 -10.20 -1.34 -7.54
C GLN A 93 -10.20 -2.39 -6.44
N PHE A 94 -11.36 -2.64 -5.85
CA PHE A 94 -11.53 -3.66 -4.83
C PHE A 94 -12.92 -4.28 -4.91
N THR A 95 -13.00 -5.59 -4.75
CA THR A 95 -14.28 -6.28 -4.63
C THR A 95 -14.76 -6.16 -3.19
N THR A 96 -15.94 -5.57 -2.98
CA THR A 96 -16.60 -5.55 -1.68
C THR A 96 -17.61 -6.68 -1.59
N GLN A 97 -17.57 -7.47 -0.53
CA GLN A 97 -18.68 -8.36 -0.16
C GLN A 97 -19.20 -7.93 1.20
N ALA A 98 -20.50 -7.60 1.27
CA ALA A 98 -21.13 -6.99 2.44
C ALA A 98 -20.43 -5.70 2.94
N GLY A 99 -19.92 -4.86 2.04
CA GLY A 99 -19.25 -3.59 2.38
C GLY A 99 -17.80 -3.71 2.87
N PHE A 100 -17.29 -4.92 3.11
CA PHE A 100 -15.92 -5.18 3.56
C PHE A 100 -15.00 -5.62 2.42
N ILE A 101 -13.75 -5.15 2.43
CA ILE A 101 -12.65 -5.76 1.67
C ILE A 101 -12.27 -7.02 2.46
N ARG A 102 -13.08 -8.06 2.35
CA ARG A 102 -13.14 -9.18 3.33
C ARG A 102 -11.79 -9.82 3.66
N LEU A 103 -10.82 -9.84 2.73
CA LEU A 103 -9.60 -10.66 2.87
C LEU A 103 -8.29 -9.99 2.41
N HIS A 104 -8.34 -8.73 1.97
CA HIS A 104 -7.18 -8.07 1.35
C HIS A 104 -6.79 -6.74 1.98
N ALA A 105 -7.59 -6.17 2.90
CA ALA A 105 -7.27 -4.89 3.52
C ALA A 105 -5.90 -4.90 4.21
N GLN A 106 -5.61 -5.97 4.97
CA GLN A 106 -4.29 -6.16 5.60
C GLN A 106 -3.17 -6.36 4.57
N LEU A 107 -3.44 -7.05 3.46
CA LEU A 107 -2.46 -7.24 2.38
C LEU A 107 -2.11 -5.88 1.75
N CYS A 108 -3.11 -5.09 1.38
CA CYS A 108 -2.95 -3.75 0.83
C CYS A 108 -2.22 -2.84 1.81
N TRP A 109 -2.66 -2.79 3.07
CA TRP A 109 -2.01 -1.99 4.10
C TRP A 109 -0.54 -2.34 4.27
N ARG A 110 -0.21 -3.63 4.41
CA ARG A 110 1.19 -4.09 4.53
C ARG A 110 2.00 -3.76 3.28
N LYS A 111 1.43 -3.96 2.09
CA LYS A 111 2.14 -3.74 0.83
C LYS A 111 2.44 -2.27 0.58
N LYS A 112 1.46 -1.38 0.76
CA LYS A 112 1.65 0.08 0.65
C LYS A 112 2.75 0.57 1.61
N ARG A 113 2.72 0.12 2.86
CA ARG A 113 3.74 0.46 3.87
C ARG A 113 5.12 -0.08 3.50
N TYR A 114 5.20 -1.28 2.93
CA TYR A 114 6.45 -1.85 2.47
C TYR A 114 7.07 -1.02 1.34
N VAL A 115 6.26 -0.66 0.33
CA VAL A 115 6.70 0.20 -0.79
C VAL A 115 7.17 1.56 -0.26
N ALA A 116 6.37 2.22 0.57
CA ALA A 116 6.71 3.52 1.16
C ALA A 116 8.05 3.47 1.93
N ARG A 117 8.26 2.44 2.76
CA ARG A 117 9.53 2.26 3.48
C ARG A 117 10.70 1.98 2.55
N ARG A 118 10.48 1.27 1.43
CA ARG A 118 11.54 0.99 0.46
C ARG A 118 11.98 2.26 -0.26
N ILE A 119 11.04 3.12 -0.64
CA ILE A 119 11.31 4.44 -1.24
C ILE A 119 12.18 5.28 -0.30
N LEU A 120 11.72 5.51 0.94
CA LEU A 120 12.44 6.29 1.94
C LEU A 120 13.83 5.72 2.27
N ARG A 121 13.98 4.38 2.26
CA ARG A 121 15.29 3.74 2.46
C ARG A 121 16.22 3.96 1.29
N SER A 122 15.73 3.87 0.05
CA SER A 122 16.53 4.10 -1.15
C SER A 122 17.01 5.55 -1.23
N GLU A 123 16.17 6.51 -0.83
CA GLU A 123 16.56 7.91 -0.68
C GLU A 123 17.71 8.09 0.30
N GLY A 124 17.62 7.52 1.51
CA GLY A 124 18.71 7.59 2.49
C GLY A 124 20.02 6.97 2.01
N VAL A 125 19.97 5.99 1.09
CA VAL A 125 21.18 5.43 0.47
C VAL A 125 21.79 6.41 -0.53
N LEU A 126 20.98 7.10 -1.34
CA LEU A 126 21.49 8.12 -2.27
C LEU A 126 22.09 9.32 -1.53
N THR A 127 21.47 9.78 -0.43
CA THR A 127 22.03 10.87 0.37
C THR A 127 23.37 10.52 1.02
N GLN A 128 23.65 9.24 1.28
CA GLN A 128 24.95 8.78 1.81
C GLN A 128 26.00 8.54 0.72
N ALA A 129 25.58 8.36 -0.53
CA ALA A 129 26.46 8.08 -1.65
C ALA A 129 26.87 9.33 -2.46
N ALA A 130 26.22 10.46 -2.21
CA ALA A 130 26.50 11.78 -2.78
C ALA A 130 27.40 12.61 -1.85
#